data_AF-A0A7C0ZX41-F1
#
_entry.id   AF-A0A7C0ZX41-F1
#
_cell.length_a   1.000
_cell.length_b   1.000
_cell.length_c   1.000
_cell.angle_alpha   90.00
_cell.angle_beta   90.00
_cell.angle_gamma   90.00
#
_symmetry.space_group_name_H-M   'P 1'
#
loop_
_entity.id
_entity.type
_entity.pdbx_description
1 polymer ?
#
loop_
_entity_poly.entity_id
_entity_poly.type
_entity_poly.pdbx_seq_one_letter_code
_entity_poly.pdbx_strand_id
1 'polypeptide(L)'
;MAQAVNVEGVLIRPLGRVLTLVGASIAEAQSAMDANSIATQKAIDQAIENGEIEYDIQAPWYHFPDVDIELKMALSMTEKAEVDKKGKVRGYKPTLLAAPLNAAYKNTYNYDVNGSSHIKAKIASIPPATKLSE
;
A
#
# COMPACT_ATOMS: atom_id res chain seq x y z
N MET A 1 -1.48 11.19 34.88
CA MET A 1 -0.76 11.23 33.60
C MET A 1 -1.46 10.28 32.65
N ALA A 2 -2.36 10.81 31.83
CA ALA A 2 -3.13 10.04 30.87
C ALA A 2 -2.19 9.42 29.84
N GLN A 3 -2.10 8.10 29.81
CA GLN A 3 -1.34 7.41 28.79
C GLN A 3 -2.11 7.59 27.48
N ALA A 4 -1.66 8.53 26.65
CA ALA A 4 -2.15 8.73 25.30
C ALA A 4 -2.32 7.35 24.66
N VAL A 5 -3.54 7.05 24.24
CA VAL A 5 -3.82 5.87 23.41
C VAL A 5 -2.73 5.81 22.37
N ASN A 6 -2.03 4.67 22.28
CA ASN A 6 -0.85 4.53 21.43
C ASN A 6 -1.30 4.49 19.96
N VAL A 7 -1.64 5.68 19.43
CA VAL A 7 -2.03 5.94 18.04
C VAL A 7 -0.96 5.40 17.09
N GLU A 8 0.31 5.47 17.50
CA GLU A 8 1.43 4.92 16.76
C GLU A 8 1.29 3.40 16.54
N GLY A 9 0.92 2.65 17.57
CA GLY A 9 0.75 1.19 17.50
C GLY A 9 -0.52 0.74 16.78
N VAL A 10 -1.62 1.48 16.90
CA VAL A 10 -2.94 1.08 16.36
C VAL A 10 -3.15 1.54 14.92
N LEU A 11 -2.60 2.69 14.54
CA LEU A 11 -2.86 3.30 13.22
C LEU A 11 -1.61 3.46 12.36
N ILE A 12 -0.51 3.98 12.93
CA ILE A 12 0.66 4.38 12.13
C ILE A 12 1.49 3.17 11.68
N ARG A 13 1.80 2.23 12.58
CA ARG A 13 2.62 1.06 12.26
C ARG A 13 1.99 0.11 11.23
N PRO A 14 0.70 -0.27 11.35
CA PRO A 14 0.06 -1.12 10.34
C PRO A 14 0.02 -0.44 8.96
N LEU A 15 -0.26 0.86 8.93
CA LEU A 15 -0.27 1.63 7.69
C LEU A 15 1.11 1.69 7.03
N GLY A 16 2.15 2.00 7.81
CA GLY A 16 3.53 1.99 7.32
C GLY A 16 3.90 0.62 6.73
N ARG A 17 3.50 -0.47 7.40
CA ARG A 17 3.74 -1.83 6.90
C ARG A 17 3.01 -2.11 5.59
N VAL A 18 1.76 -1.69 5.44
CA VAL A 18 0.99 -1.81 4.19
C VAL A 18 1.70 -1.07 3.06
N LEU A 19 2.10 0.19 3.29
CA LEU A 19 2.81 0.99 2.28
C LEU A 19 4.13 0.34 1.87
N THR A 20 4.91 -0.20 2.82
CA THR A 20 6.15 -0.94 2.51
C THR A 20 5.90 -2.18 1.68
N LEU A 21 4.86 -2.97 2.00
CA LEU A 21 4.54 -4.20 1.25
C LEU A 21 4.06 -3.87 -0.17
N VAL A 22 3.22 -2.85 -0.32
CA VAL A 22 2.76 -2.41 -1.64
C VAL A 22 3.93 -1.87 -2.47
N GLY A 23 4.79 -1.03 -1.89
CA GLY A 23 5.98 -0.52 -2.57
C GLY A 23 6.92 -1.64 -3.04
N ALA A 24 7.17 -2.65 -2.19
CA ALA A 24 7.99 -3.80 -2.55
C ALA A 24 7.35 -4.61 -3.70
N SER A 25 6.03 -4.82 -3.67
CA SER A 25 5.31 -5.56 -4.70
C SER A 25 5.33 -4.83 -6.05
N ILE A 26 5.22 -3.49 -6.05
CA ILE A 26 5.33 -2.68 -7.27
C ILE A 26 6.74 -2.78 -7.85
N ALA A 27 7.77 -2.70 -7.01
CA ALA A 27 9.15 -2.82 -7.46
C ALA A 27 9.46 -4.19 -8.08
N GLU A 28 8.97 -5.28 -7.45
CA GLU A 28 9.09 -6.63 -7.99
C GLU A 28 8.38 -6.77 -9.34
N ALA A 29 7.15 -6.25 -9.44
CA ALA A 29 6.40 -6.25 -10.69
C ALA A 29 7.12 -5.47 -11.80
N GLN A 30 7.68 -4.28 -11.48
CA GLN A 30 8.47 -3.50 -12.43
C GLN A 30 9.71 -4.27 -12.90
N SER A 31 10.47 -4.88 -11.98
CA SER A 31 11.63 -5.68 -12.32
C SER A 31 11.29 -6.87 -13.24
N ALA A 32 10.14 -7.50 -13.03
CA ALA A 32 9.68 -8.61 -13.86
C ALA A 32 9.31 -8.14 -15.28
N MET A 33 8.62 -7.00 -15.41
CA MET A 33 8.29 -6.40 -16.71
C MET A 33 9.55 -5.98 -17.49
N ASP A 34 10.52 -5.39 -16.81
CA ASP A 34 11.79 -4.98 -17.43
C ASP A 34 12.57 -6.21 -17.94
N ALA A 35 12.65 -7.27 -17.13
CA ALA A 35 13.30 -8.52 -17.52
C ALA A 35 12.62 -9.16 -18.74
N ASN A 36 11.29 -9.14 -18.80
CA ASN A 36 10.53 -9.63 -19.94
C ASN A 36 10.79 -8.79 -21.20
N SER A 37 10.77 -7.47 -21.08
CA SER A 37 11.01 -6.54 -22.19
C SER A 37 12.42 -6.74 -22.78
N ILE A 38 13.43 -6.90 -21.92
CA ILE A 38 14.81 -7.22 -22.32
C ILE A 38 14.90 -8.57 -23.02
N ALA A 39 14.27 -9.61 -22.46
CA ALA A 39 14.29 -10.94 -23.06
C ALA A 39 13.62 -10.94 -24.44
N THR A 40 12.52 -10.22 -24.58
CA THR A 40 11.80 -10.04 -25.84
C THR A 40 12.64 -9.28 -26.86
N GLN A 41 13.31 -8.19 -26.47
CA GLN A 41 14.18 -7.45 -27.37
C GLN A 41 15.33 -8.33 -27.88
N LYS A 42 15.97 -9.11 -26.99
CA LYS A 42 17.03 -10.04 -27.42
C LYS A 42 16.56 -11.07 -28.44
N ALA A 43 15.35 -11.59 -28.27
CA ALA A 43 14.78 -12.54 -29.22
C ALA A 43 14.48 -11.89 -30.57
N ILE A 44 14.00 -10.64 -30.56
CA ILE A 44 13.79 -9.83 -31.76
C ILE A 44 15.13 -9.60 -32.47
N ASP A 45 16.15 -9.14 -31.76
CA ASP A 45 17.47 -8.84 -32.32
C ASP A 45 18.07 -10.09 -32.99
N GLN A 46 17.97 -11.25 -32.34
CA GLN A 46 18.42 -12.52 -32.91
C GLN A 46 17.63 -12.92 -34.16
N ALA A 47 16.31 -12.72 -34.18
CA ALA A 47 15.49 -13.01 -35.35
C ALA A 47 15.82 -12.09 -36.54
N ILE A 48 16.19 -10.84 -36.28
CA ILE A 48 16.69 -9.90 -37.29
C ILE A 48 18.06 -10.37 -37.83
N GLU A 49 19.00 -10.72 -36.94
CA GLU A 49 20.32 -11.24 -37.32
C GLU A 49 20.23 -12.52 -38.16
N ASN A 50 19.25 -13.38 -37.88
CA ASN A 50 18.99 -14.60 -38.63
C ASN A 50 18.21 -14.39 -39.95
N GLY A 51 17.73 -13.18 -40.21
CA GLY A 51 16.90 -12.86 -41.38
C GLY A 51 15.46 -13.38 -41.32
N GLU A 52 14.97 -13.78 -40.14
CA GLU A 52 13.58 -14.20 -39.91
C GLU A 52 12.63 -12.99 -39.85
N ILE A 53 13.15 -11.83 -39.44
CA ILE A 53 12.43 -10.56 -39.40
C ILE A 53 13.20 -9.55 -40.25
N GLU A 54 12.53 -8.97 -41.27
CA GLU A 54 13.12 -7.97 -42.17
C GLU A 54 13.08 -6.53 -41.62
N TYR A 55 12.28 -6.28 -40.59
CA TYR A 55 12.03 -4.94 -40.06
C TYR A 55 12.72 -4.71 -38.72
N ASP A 56 13.27 -3.51 -38.54
CA ASP A 56 13.77 -3.05 -37.25
C ASP A 56 12.60 -2.73 -36.31
N ILE A 57 12.27 -3.69 -35.44
CA ILE A 57 11.19 -3.59 -34.47
C ILE A 57 11.77 -3.60 -33.05
N GLN A 58 11.07 -2.97 -32.12
CA GLN A 58 11.46 -2.93 -30.71
C GLN A 58 10.39 -3.55 -29.81
N ALA A 59 10.84 -4.18 -28.73
CA ALA A 59 9.98 -4.69 -27.70
C ALA A 59 9.23 -3.54 -27.00
N PRO A 60 7.94 -3.72 -26.64
CA PRO A 60 7.24 -2.74 -25.84
C PRO A 60 7.82 -2.69 -24.42
N TRP A 61 8.01 -1.47 -23.90
CA TRP A 61 8.46 -1.24 -22.52
C TRP A 61 7.31 -0.74 -21.66
N TYR A 62 6.86 -1.59 -20.72
CA TYR A 62 5.81 -1.26 -19.78
C TYR A 62 6.37 -0.68 -18.48
N HIS A 63 5.67 0.32 -17.95
CA HIS A 63 5.99 0.93 -16.67
C HIS A 63 4.69 1.24 -15.93
N PHE A 64 4.75 1.27 -14.60
CA PHE A 64 3.69 1.87 -13.79
C PHE A 64 3.98 3.37 -13.64
N PRO A 65 3.43 4.26 -14.49
CA PRO A 65 3.74 5.68 -14.42
C PRO A 65 3.26 6.28 -13.10
N ASP A 66 2.02 5.97 -12.71
CA ASP A 66 1.38 6.40 -11.49
C ASP A 66 0.62 5.21 -10.87
N VAL A 67 0.81 5.00 -9.57
CA VAL A 67 0.04 4.02 -8.79
C VAL A 67 -0.71 4.74 -7.68
N ASP A 68 -2.04 4.73 -7.79
CA ASP A 68 -2.95 5.27 -6.78
C ASP A 68 -3.43 4.18 -5.83
N ILE A 69 -3.19 4.37 -4.53
CA ILE A 69 -3.58 3.43 -3.49
C ILE A 69 -4.60 4.10 -2.59
N GLU A 70 -5.79 3.51 -2.48
CA GLU A 70 -6.89 3.98 -1.65
C GLU A 70 -7.16 3.00 -0.50
N LEU A 71 -6.99 3.46 0.75
CA LEU A 71 -7.33 2.68 1.94
C LEU A 71 -8.50 3.32 2.69
N LYS A 72 -9.56 2.52 2.91
CA LYS A 72 -10.74 2.91 3.70
C LYS A 72 -10.79 2.12 5.00
N MET A 73 -10.87 2.83 6.12
CA MET A 73 -10.90 2.23 7.45
C MET A 73 -12.10 2.72 8.25
N ALA A 74 -12.71 1.79 9.00
CA ALA A 74 -13.67 2.12 10.03
C ALA A 74 -12.93 2.38 11.34
N LEU A 75 -13.24 3.49 12.00
CA LEU A 75 -12.74 3.84 13.32
C LEU A 75 -13.89 3.79 14.32
N SER A 76 -13.68 3.12 15.46
CA SER A 76 -14.62 3.09 16.58
C SER A 76 -13.91 3.52 17.86
N MET A 77 -14.49 4.49 18.56
CA MET A 77 -14.03 4.92 19.88
C MET A 77 -14.96 4.31 20.93
N THR A 78 -14.41 3.57 21.88
CA THR A 78 -15.14 3.01 23.02
C THR A 78 -14.49 3.44 24.32
N GLU A 79 -15.30 3.74 25.34
CA GLU A 79 -14.79 4.09 26.66
C GLU A 79 -14.84 2.85 27.55
N LYS A 80 -13.66 2.34 27.94
CA LYS A 80 -13.58 1.25 28.92
C LYS A 80 -13.53 1.82 30.33
N ALA A 81 -14.45 1.38 31.18
CA ALA A 81 -14.41 1.69 32.60
C ALA A 81 -13.12 1.10 33.22
N GLU A 82 -12.30 1.95 33.85
CA GLU A 82 -11.19 1.52 34.68
C GLU A 82 -11.74 1.16 36.06
N VAL A 83 -11.64 -0.12 36.41
CA VAL A 83 -12.19 -0.68 37.65
C VAL A 83 -11.04 -0.99 38.61
N ASP A 84 -11.16 -0.59 39.87
CA ASP A 84 -10.18 -0.92 40.90
C ASP A 84 -10.28 -2.39 41.36
N LYS A 85 -9.34 -2.83 42.21
CA LYS A 85 -9.33 -4.20 42.77
C LYS A 85 -10.56 -4.53 43.64
N LYS A 86 -11.39 -3.53 43.98
CA LYS A 86 -12.64 -3.64 44.75
C LYS A 86 -13.88 -3.43 43.87
N GLY A 87 -13.74 -3.39 42.55
CA GLY A 87 -14.88 -3.26 41.63
C GLY A 87 -15.38 -1.83 41.43
N LYS A 88 -14.71 -0.80 41.98
CA LYS A 88 -15.16 0.59 41.85
C LYS A 88 -14.63 1.21 40.56
N VAL A 89 -15.51 1.77 39.74
CA VAL A 89 -15.15 2.53 38.53
C VAL A 89 -14.41 3.80 38.97
N ARG A 90 -13.14 3.95 38.56
CA ARG A 90 -12.27 5.10 38.87
C ARG A 90 -12.20 6.11 37.74
N GLY A 91 -12.63 5.73 36.54
CA GLY A 91 -12.62 6.59 35.37
C GLY A 91 -12.98 5.82 34.11
N TYR A 92 -13.03 6.53 32.99
CA TYR A 92 -13.24 5.96 31.68
C TYR A 92 -11.98 6.19 30.84
N LYS A 93 -11.46 5.12 30.25
CA LYS A 93 -10.31 5.16 29.35
C LYS A 93 -10.81 5.09 27.90
N PRO A 94 -10.64 6.15 27.09
CA PRO A 94 -10.97 6.09 25.69
C PRO A 94 -10.06 5.06 25.00
N THR A 95 -10.65 4.20 24.17
CA THR A 95 -9.97 3.15 23.40
C THR A 95 -10.42 3.25 21.96
N LEU A 96 -9.45 3.41 21.06
CA LEU A 96 -9.69 3.47 19.62
C LEU A 96 -9.46 2.09 18.99
N LEU A 97 -10.45 1.60 18.25
CA LEU A 97 -10.39 0.39 17.43
C LEU A 97 -10.43 0.81 15.96
N ALA A 98 -9.55 0.23 15.15
CA ALA A 98 -9.46 0.51 13.73
C ALA A 98 -9.44 -0.81 12.94
N ALA A 99 -10.27 -0.91 11.91
CA ALA A 99 -10.32 -2.09 11.04
C ALA A 99 -10.51 -1.67 9.57
N PRO A 100 -9.91 -2.39 8.61
CA PRO A 100 -10.16 -2.17 7.20
C PRO A 100 -11.63 -2.48 6.88
N LEU A 101 -12.27 -1.61 6.08
CA LEU A 101 -13.63 -1.83 5.61
C LEU A 101 -13.61 -2.89 4.50
N ASN A 102 -14.06 -4.11 4.79
CA ASN A 102 -14.38 -5.11 3.78
C ASN A 102 -15.86 -5.53 3.87
N ALA A 103 -16.42 -6.06 2.79
CA ALA A 103 -17.84 -6.42 2.71
C ALA A 103 -18.27 -7.48 3.74
N ALA A 104 -17.34 -8.32 4.21
CA ALA A 104 -17.59 -9.35 5.22
C ALA A 104 -17.67 -8.77 6.65
N TYR A 105 -16.88 -7.74 7.00
CA TYR A 105 -16.89 -7.14 8.34
C TYR A 105 -18.15 -6.34 8.64
N LYS A 106 -18.88 -5.92 7.60
CA LYS A 106 -20.12 -5.15 7.74
C LYS A 106 -21.27 -5.95 8.39
N ASN A 107 -21.18 -7.28 8.39
CA ASN A 107 -22.27 -8.16 8.84
C ASN A 107 -22.14 -8.66 10.28
N THR A 108 -20.93 -8.76 10.84
CA THR A 108 -20.72 -9.44 12.14
C THR A 108 -20.69 -8.50 13.33
N TYR A 109 -20.42 -7.21 13.11
CA TYR A 109 -20.36 -6.23 14.18
C TYR A 109 -21.24 -5.03 13.83
N ASN A 110 -22.34 -4.86 14.57
CA ASN A 110 -23.15 -3.64 14.59
C ASN A 110 -22.30 -2.50 15.17
N TYR A 111 -21.36 -1.97 14.37
CA TYR A 111 -20.55 -0.82 14.76
C TYR A 111 -21.26 0.47 14.35
N ASP A 112 -21.56 1.30 15.35
CA ASP A 112 -21.92 2.70 15.17
C ASP A 112 -20.65 3.46 14.75
N VAL A 113 -20.48 3.68 13.44
CA VAL A 113 -19.27 4.29 12.86
C VAL A 113 -19.29 5.79 13.12
N ASN A 114 -18.62 6.25 14.18
CA ASN A 114 -18.43 7.68 14.45
C ASN A 114 -17.21 8.30 13.73
N GLY A 115 -16.62 7.61 12.75
CA GLY A 115 -15.59 8.19 11.89
C GLY A 115 -15.03 7.22 10.86
N SER A 116 -14.87 7.69 9.62
CA SER A 116 -14.13 6.99 8.55
C SER A 116 -12.79 7.66 8.33
N SER A 117 -11.71 6.88 8.25
CA SER A 117 -10.41 7.38 7.78
C SER A 117 -10.17 6.95 6.35
N HIS A 118 -9.60 7.86 5.57
CA HIS A 118 -9.35 7.70 4.15
C HIS A 118 -7.93 8.16 3.83
N ILE A 119 -7.13 7.25 3.26
CA ILE A 119 -5.73 7.49 2.94
C ILE A 119 -5.53 7.27 1.45
N LYS A 120 -4.97 8.27 0.79
CA LYS A 120 -4.54 8.21 -0.60
C LYS A 120 -3.02 8.31 -0.66
N ALA A 121 -2.39 7.40 -1.38
CA ALA A 121 -0.97 7.49 -1.72
C ALA A 121 -0.81 7.40 -3.24
N LYS A 122 0.09 8.23 -3.78
CA LYS A 122 0.48 8.23 -5.19
C LYS A 122 1.96 7.89 -5.29
N ILE A 123 2.30 6.85 -6.04
CA ILE A 123 3.68 6.47 -6.34
C ILE A 123 3.91 6.75 -7.82
N ALA A 124 4.86 7.63 -8.12
CA ALA A 124 5.21 7.98 -9.49
C ALA A 124 6.60 7.46 -9.85
N SER A 125 6.72 6.84 -11.02
CA SER A 125 8.02 6.44 -11.58
C SER A 125 8.77 7.68 -12.05
N ILE A 126 9.95 7.94 -11.46
CA ILE A 126 10.82 9.04 -11.89
C ILE A 126 11.85 8.44 -12.86
N PRO A 127 11.87 8.84 -14.14
CA PRO A 127 12.89 8.37 -15.07
C PRO A 127 14.30 8.65 -14.54
N PRO A 128 15.29 7.80 -14.84
CA PRO A 128 16.68 8.09 -14.50
C PRO A 128 17.07 9.46 -15.05
N ALA A 129 17.76 10.27 -14.26
CA ALA A 129 18.29 11.53 -14.75
C ALA A 129 19.20 11.25 -15.96
N THR A 130 18.93 11.90 -17.08
CA THR A 130 19.79 11.80 -18.27
C THR A 130 21.19 12.26 -17.87
N LYS A 131 22.19 11.39 -18.05
CA LYS A 131 23.58 11.84 -17.96
C LYS A 131 23.76 12.86 -19.08
N LEU A 132 23.94 14.13 -18.72
CA LEU A 132 24.46 15.13 -19.64
C LEU A 132 25.82 14.62 -20.11
N SER A 133 25.91 14.21 -21.38
CA SER A 133 27.19 14.09 -22.05
C SER A 133 27.61 15.48 -22.51
N GLU A 134 28.76 15.95 -22.02
CA GLU A 134 29.50 17.05 -22.66
C GLU A 134 30.05 16.62 -24.02
#